data_AF-A0A183VDC1-F1
#
_entry.id   AF-A0A183VDC1-F1
#
_cell.length_a   1.000
_cell.length_b   1.000
_cell.length_c   1.000
_cell.angle_alpha   90.00
_cell.angle_beta   90.00
_cell.angle_gamma   90.00
#
_symmetry.space_group_name_H-M   'P 1'
#
loop_
_entity.id
_entity.type
_entity.pdbx_description
1 polymer ?
#
loop_
_entity_poly.entity_id
_entity_poly.type
_entity_poly.pdbx_seq_one_letter_code
_entity_poly.pdbx_strand_id
1 'polypeptide(L)'
;MQQHRILGAFLFKKYGIDSSFFNETYTPSQIYVRSADFNRTITSATSNMVGMYYNRNGDIPGLDYPAENGWPNGYVPIPIHMIQQSVDHVSFHFCVMTKLANPILSKRKMCRD
;
A
#
# COMPACT_ATOMS: atom_id res chain seq x y z
N MET A 1 -4.59 -9.94 4.23
CA MET A 1 -5.38 -8.68 4.18
C MET A 1 -5.71 -8.16 5.58
N GLN A 2 -6.44 -8.90 6.43
CA GLN A 2 -6.84 -8.43 7.78
C GLN A 2 -5.68 -7.92 8.65
N GLN A 3 -4.56 -8.66 8.68
CA GLN A 3 -3.36 -8.26 9.42
C GLN A 3 -2.84 -6.88 9.01
N HIS A 4 -2.75 -6.63 7.69
CA HIS A 4 -2.31 -5.33 7.17
C HIS A 4 -3.30 -4.21 7.46
N ARG A 5 -4.62 -4.49 7.43
CA ARG A 5 -5.63 -3.53 7.85
C ARG A 5 -5.48 -3.13 9.32
N ILE A 6 -5.27 -4.10 10.22
CA ILE A 6 -5.07 -3.83 11.64
C ILE A 6 -3.78 -3.02 11.86
N LEU A 7 -2.71 -3.38 11.16
CA LEU A 7 -1.45 -2.64 11.19
C LEU A 7 -1.64 -1.18 10.74
N GLY A 8 -2.36 -0.93 9.64
CA GLY A 8 -2.65 0.41 9.17
C GLY A 8 -3.43 1.25 10.17
N ALA A 9 -4.45 0.66 10.80
CA ALA A 9 -5.20 1.35 11.86
C ALA A 9 -4.32 1.71 13.06
N PHE A 10 -3.38 0.83 13.43
CA PHE A 10 -2.40 1.10 14.48
C PHE A 10 -1.44 2.24 14.09
N LEU A 11 -0.92 2.25 12.86
CA LEU A 11 -0.05 3.31 12.37
C LEU A 11 -0.75 4.66 12.35
N PHE A 12 -2.00 4.71 11.90
CA PHE A 12 -2.79 5.94 11.91
C PHE A 12 -3.02 6.46 13.32
N LYS A 13 -3.35 5.58 14.27
CA LYS A 13 -3.48 5.98 15.67
C LYS A 13 -2.18 6.62 16.18
N LYS A 14 -1.05 5.95 15.97
CA LYS A 14 0.24 6.40 16.49
C LYS A 14 0.73 7.69 15.83
N TYR A 15 0.62 7.80 14.51
CA TYR A 15 1.24 8.90 13.76
C TYR A 15 0.26 10.01 13.35
N GLY A 16 -1.00 9.68 13.11
CA GLY A 16 -2.04 10.67 12.78
C GLY A 16 -2.66 11.31 14.01
N ILE A 17 -2.98 10.49 15.03
CA ILE A 17 -3.67 10.97 16.24
C ILE A 17 -2.67 11.35 17.34
N ASP A 18 -1.82 10.41 17.76
CA ASP A 18 -1.00 10.61 18.96
C ASP A 18 0.15 11.62 18.72
N SER A 19 0.78 11.59 17.54
CA SER A 19 1.90 12.50 17.22
C SER A 19 1.56 13.62 16.24
N SER A 20 0.33 13.67 15.69
CA SER A 20 -0.10 14.63 14.66
C SER A 20 0.93 14.87 13.54
N PHE A 21 1.62 13.81 13.10
CA PHE A 21 2.71 13.91 12.13
C PHE A 21 2.21 14.20 10.71
N PHE A 22 1.01 13.70 10.38
CA PHE A 22 0.29 13.98 9.14
C PHE A 22 -1.17 14.30 9.45
N ASN A 23 -1.89 14.85 8.46
CA ASN A 23 -3.29 15.24 8.61
C ASN A 23 -4.21 14.01 8.74
N GLU A 24 -5.30 14.16 9.48
CA GLU A 24 -6.32 13.10 9.60
C GLU A 24 -6.97 12.78 8.25
N THR A 25 -7.04 13.75 7.35
CA THR A 25 -7.47 13.58 5.96
C THR A 25 -6.29 13.26 5.04
N TYR A 26 -6.56 12.46 4.01
CA TYR A 26 -5.50 12.08 3.07
C TYR A 26 -5.02 13.29 2.27
N THR A 27 -3.72 13.62 2.41
CA THR A 27 -3.07 14.66 1.62
C THR A 27 -1.95 14.04 0.76
N PRO A 28 -2.01 14.10 -0.58
CA PRO A 28 -1.02 13.46 -1.46
C PRO A 28 0.42 13.93 -1.26
N SER A 29 0.63 15.16 -0.79
CA SER A 29 1.98 15.70 -0.52
C SER A 29 2.63 15.15 0.76
N GLN A 30 1.84 14.59 1.68
CA GLN A 30 2.34 14.10 2.98
C GLN A 30 2.72 12.62 2.94
N ILE A 31 2.03 11.82 2.11
CA ILE A 31 2.16 10.37 2.12
C ILE A 31 2.47 9.84 0.73
N TYR A 32 3.67 9.27 0.59
CA TYR A 32 4.09 8.52 -0.58
C TYR A 32 4.07 7.03 -0.27
N VAL A 33 3.23 6.28 -0.99
CA VAL A 33 3.14 4.82 -0.85
C VAL A 33 3.77 4.16 -2.07
N ARG A 34 4.75 3.29 -1.81
CA ARG A 34 5.41 2.50 -2.83
C ARG A 34 5.37 1.02 -2.48
N SER A 35 5.11 0.19 -3.47
CA SER A 35 5.13 -1.27 -3.37
C SER A 35 6.02 -1.88 -4.44
N ALA A 36 6.44 -3.11 -4.21
CA ALA A 36 7.02 -3.93 -5.26
C ALA A 36 5.93 -4.35 -6.25
N ASP A 37 6.33 -4.60 -7.50
CA ASP A 37 5.46 -5.07 -8.58
C ASP A 37 5.13 -6.57 -8.40
N PHE A 38 4.36 -6.88 -7.35
CA PHE A 38 3.75 -8.19 -7.09
C PHE A 38 2.33 -8.00 -6.57
N ASN A 39 1.40 -8.85 -7.02
CA ASN A 39 0.00 -8.76 -6.60
C ASN A 39 -0.16 -8.84 -5.07
N ARG A 40 0.62 -9.71 -4.42
CA ARG A 40 0.59 -9.85 -2.95
C ARG A 40 1.05 -8.59 -2.22
N THR A 41 2.06 -7.88 -2.72
CA THR A 41 2.59 -6.67 -2.05
C THR A 41 1.70 -5.48 -2.31
N ILE A 42 1.12 -5.36 -3.51
CA ILE A 42 0.13 -4.34 -3.83
C ILE A 42 -1.10 -4.53 -2.94
N THR A 43 -1.65 -5.75 -2.88
CA THR A 43 -2.81 -6.07 -2.05
C THR A 43 -2.57 -5.79 -0.57
N SER A 44 -1.37 -6.12 -0.07
CA SER A 44 -0.98 -5.82 1.31
C SER A 44 -0.87 -4.32 1.58
N ALA A 45 -0.28 -3.56 0.65
CA ALA A 45 -0.19 -2.10 0.75
C ALA A 45 -1.59 -1.45 0.72
N THR A 46 -2.47 -1.87 -0.19
CA THR A 46 -3.86 -1.38 -0.25
C THR A 46 -4.61 -1.69 1.04
N SER A 47 -4.47 -2.91 1.58
CA SER A 47 -5.09 -3.30 2.85
C SER A 47 -4.61 -2.43 4.01
N ASN A 48 -3.34 -2.03 4.01
CA ASN A 48 -2.76 -1.16 5.02
C ASN A 48 -3.33 0.26 4.91
N MET A 49 -3.37 0.83 3.71
CA MET A 49 -3.94 2.16 3.47
C MET A 49 -5.42 2.24 3.80
N VAL A 50 -6.20 1.18 3.50
CA VAL A 50 -7.59 1.06 3.98
C VAL A 50 -7.64 1.07 5.50
N GLY A 51 -6.74 0.38 6.20
CA GLY A 51 -6.65 0.47 7.66
C GLY A 51 -6.38 1.88 8.18
N MET A 52 -5.59 2.66 7.43
CA MET A 52 -5.24 4.03 7.81
C MET A 52 -6.38 5.02 7.56
N TYR A 53 -6.95 5.05 6.35
CA TYR A 53 -7.82 6.15 5.88
C TYR A 53 -9.27 5.75 5.59
N TYR A 54 -9.69 4.52 5.88
CA TYR A 54 -11.09 4.15 5.70
C TYR A 54 -11.98 4.77 6.78
N ASN A 55 -13.04 5.45 6.35
CA ASN A 55 -14.11 5.99 7.17
C ASN A 55 -13.58 6.88 8.30
N ARG A 56 -12.81 7.92 7.94
CA ARG A 56 -12.32 8.92 8.89
C ARG A 56 -13.26 10.12 8.95
N ASN A 57 -13.34 10.73 10.13
CA ASN A 57 -14.29 11.82 10.41
C ASN A 57 -14.03 13.10 9.59
N GLY A 58 -12.88 13.21 8.93
CA GLY A 58 -12.51 14.35 8.09
C GLY A 58 -12.77 14.19 6.60
N ASP A 59 -13.14 12.99 6.13
CA ASP A 59 -13.28 12.73 4.68
C ASP A 59 -14.59 13.32 4.14
N ILE A 60 -14.50 14.19 3.12
CA ILE A 60 -15.64 14.91 2.55
C ILE A 60 -16.20 14.16 1.33
N PRO A 61 -17.47 13.71 1.34
CA PRO A 61 -18.11 13.13 0.16
C PRO A 61 -18.17 14.14 -0.99
N GLY A 62 -17.83 13.70 -2.20
CA GLY A 62 -17.80 14.53 -3.41
C GLY A 62 -16.48 15.28 -3.64
N LEU A 63 -15.59 15.30 -2.64
CA LEU A 63 -14.23 15.87 -2.76
C LEU A 63 -13.17 14.77 -2.63
N ASP A 64 -13.16 14.05 -1.50
CA ASP A 64 -12.16 13.02 -1.20
C ASP A 64 -12.54 11.65 -1.75
N TYR A 65 -13.85 11.40 -1.87
CA TYR A 65 -14.38 10.20 -2.51
C TYR A 65 -15.72 10.49 -3.21
N PRO A 66 -16.10 9.74 -4.26
CA PRO A 66 -17.37 9.92 -4.96
C PRO A 66 -18.59 9.78 -4.03
N ALA A 67 -19.49 10.77 -4.07
CA ALA A 67 -20.78 10.73 -3.36
C ALA A 67 -21.88 10.10 -4.23
N GLU A 68 -21.63 8.90 -4.75
CA GLU A 68 -22.55 8.20 -5.66
C GLU A 68 -23.02 6.85 -5.10
N ASN A 69 -24.21 6.44 -5.50
CA ASN A 69 -24.79 5.16 -5.10
C ASN A 69 -24.05 4.00 -5.78
N GLY A 70 -23.14 3.35 -5.05
CA GLY A 70 -22.28 2.28 -5.56
C GLY A 70 -20.83 2.40 -5.07
N TRP A 71 -20.41 3.60 -4.67
CA TRP A 71 -19.13 3.80 -4.02
C TRP A 71 -19.23 3.51 -2.51
N PRO A 72 -18.28 2.78 -1.90
CA PRO A 72 -18.27 2.58 -0.46
C PRO A 72 -18.06 3.92 0.28
N ASN A 73 -19.00 4.29 1.15
CA ASN A 73 -18.89 5.51 1.93
C ASN A 73 -17.61 5.52 2.79
N GLY A 74 -16.83 6.60 2.69
CA GLY A 74 -15.57 6.76 3.43
C GLY A 74 -14.39 5.97 2.85
N TYR A 75 -14.51 5.39 1.65
CA TYR A 75 -13.36 4.81 0.96
C TYR A 75 -12.65 5.85 0.10
N VAL A 76 -11.50 6.31 0.58
CA VAL A 76 -10.60 7.22 -0.15
C VAL A 76 -9.59 6.39 -0.97
N PRO A 77 -9.54 6.56 -2.31
CA PRO A 77 -8.57 5.85 -3.14
C PRO A 77 -7.18 6.46 -2.97
N ILE A 78 -6.23 5.66 -2.49
CA ILE A 78 -4.85 6.09 -2.26
C ILE A 78 -3.93 5.46 -3.31
N PRO A 79 -3.17 6.27 -4.08
CA PRO A 79 -2.26 5.75 -5.10
C PRO A 79 -1.12 4.95 -4.48
N ILE A 80 -0.85 3.78 -5.06
CA ILE A 80 0.29 2.94 -4.72
C ILE A 80 1.21 2.90 -5.92
N HIS A 81 2.39 3.48 -5.77
CA HIS A 81 3.37 3.51 -6.84
C HIS A 81 4.14 2.20 -6.90
N MET A 82 4.37 1.74 -8.12
CA MET A 82 5.14 0.56 -8.42
C MET A 82 6.28 0.93 -9.35
N ILE A 83 7.36 0.18 -9.26
CA ILE A 83 8.48 0.27 -10.18
C ILE A 83 8.69 -1.14 -10.75
N GLN A 84 8.95 -1.20 -12.05
CA GLN A 84 9.23 -2.45 -12.72
C GLN A 84 10.43 -3.15 -12.06
N GLN A 85 10.28 -4.45 -11.80
CA GLN A 85 11.24 -5.25 -11.02
C GLN A 85 12.68 -5.14 -11.53
N SER A 86 12.88 -5.05 -12.85
CA SER A 86 14.21 -4.99 -13.47
C SER A 86 15.00 -3.73 -13.13
N VAL A 87 14.32 -2.64 -12.74
CA VAL A 87 14.93 -1.35 -12.39
C VAL A 87 14.71 -1.01 -10.91
N ASP A 88 14.09 -1.91 -10.14
CA ASP A 88 13.83 -1.69 -8.72
C ASP A 88 15.06 -2.07 -7.87
N HIS A 89 15.91 -1.10 -7.58
CA HIS A 89 17.07 -1.29 -6.70
C HIS A 89 16.72 -1.47 -5.21
N VAL A 90 15.48 -1.22 -4.81
CA VAL A 90 15.02 -1.26 -3.41
C VAL A 90 14.38 -2.60 -3.07
N SER A 91 13.52 -3.12 -3.95
CA SER A 91 12.74 -4.34 -3.70
C SER A 91 13.38 -5.61 -4.27
N PHE A 92 14.31 -5.48 -5.23
CA PHE A 92 14.83 -6.62 -5.99
C PHE A 92 15.95 -7.41 -5.29
N HIS A 93 16.15 -7.24 -3.98
CA HIS A 93 17.21 -7.96 -3.27
C HIS A 93 16.96 -9.48 -3.20
N PHE A 94 15.70 -9.92 -3.12
CA PHE A 94 15.37 -11.34 -2.85
C PHE A 94 15.44 -12.25 -4.10
N CYS A 95 15.19 -11.71 -5.30
CA CYS A 95 15.23 -12.53 -6.53
C CYS A 95 16.66 -12.89 -6.94
N VAL A 96 17.61 -11.97 -6.78
CA VAL A 96 19.03 -12.17 -7.16
C VAL A 96 19.67 -13.30 -6.36
N MET A 97 19.39 -13.39 -5.07
CA MET A 97 19.99 -14.40 -4.20
C MET A 97 19.60 -15.84 -4.60
N THR A 98 18.38 -16.05 -5.09
CA THR A 98 17.96 -17.39 -5.56
C THR A 98 18.58 -17.78 -6.91
N LYS A 99 18.85 -16.81 -7.80
CA LYS A 99 19.57 -17.05 -9.06
C LYS A 99 21.04 -17.39 -8.84
N LEU A 100 21.67 -16.78 -7.83
CA LEU A 100 23.07 -17.05 -7.47
C LEU A 100 23.22 -18.37 -6.70
N ALA A 101 22.23 -18.75 -5.89
CA ALA A 101 22.29 -19.98 -5.08
C ALA A 101 21.94 -21.26 -5.84
N ASN A 102 21.28 -21.19 -7.02
CA ASN A 102 20.95 -22.38 -7.81
C ASN A 102 20.85 -22.06 -9.32
N PRO A 103 21.91 -22.26 -10.13
CA PRO A 103 21.89 -21.94 -11.55
C PRO A 103 20.89 -22.78 -12.36
N ILE A 104 20.46 -23.94 -11.82
CA ILE A 104 19.54 -24.88 -12.49
C ILE A 104 18.07 -24.43 -12.40
N LEU A 105 17.70 -23.62 -11.40
CA LEU A 105 16.31 -23.13 -11.22
C LEU A 105 16.03 -21.79 -11.93
N SER A 106 17.03 -21.20 -12.58
CA SER A 106 16.95 -19.93 -13.34
C SER A 106 15.79 -19.88 -14.36
N LYS A 107 15.32 -21.04 -14.85
CA LYS A 107 14.21 -21.14 -15.82
C LYS A 107 12.83 -21.40 -15.22
N ARG A 108 12.70 -21.71 -13.93
CA ARG A 108 11.37 -21.78 -13.31
C ARG A 108 11.00 -20.38 -12.86
N LYS A 109 9.92 -19.84 -13.46
CA LYS A 109 9.12 -18.69 -12.97
C LYS A 109 8.96 -18.75 -11.45
N MET A 110 9.96 -18.27 -10.69
CA MET A 110 9.98 -18.27 -9.22
C MET A 110 9.38 -16.97 -8.67
N CYS A 111 9.25 -15.97 -9.52
CA CYS A 111 8.45 -14.77 -9.33
C CYS A 111 7.14 -14.94 -10.11
N ARG A 112 6.29 -15.89 -9.70
CA ARG A 112 4.88 -15.86 -10.08
C ARG A 112 4.11 -15.31 -8.87
N ASP A 113 3.14 -14.45 -9.16
CA ASP A 113 2.30 -13.76 -8.18
C ASP A 113 1.74 -14.67 -7.09
#